data_AF-A0A2S9GQK8-F1
#
_entry.id   AF-A0A2S9GQK8-F1
#
_cell.length_a   1.000
_cell.length_b   1.000
_cell.length_c   1.000
_cell.angle_alpha   90.00
_cell.angle_beta   90.00
_cell.angle_gamma   90.00
#
_symmetry.space_group_name_H-M   'P 1'
#
loop_
_entity.id
_entity.type
_entity.pdbx_description
1 polymer ?
#
loop_
_entity_poly.entity_id
_entity_poly.type
_entity_poly.pdbx_seq_one_letter_code
_entity_poly.pdbx_strand_id
1 'polypeptide(L)' 'GAATNPKHVGALLEKLPQVTIINGYGSSETGNMGFGHNQRGSHRETFDLREGGTLVSADLTRFVAPGEPEV' A
#
# COMPACT_ATOMS: atom_id res chain seq x y z
N GLY A 1 2.95 -2.82 -11.46
CA GLY A 1 3.57 -3.68 -10.42
C GLY A 1 2.77 -4.97 -10.27
N ALA A 2 3.23 -5.90 -9.43
CA ALA A 2 2.50 -7.11 -9.05
C ALA A 2 2.21 -7.10 -7.54
N ALA A 3 1.16 -7.79 -7.10
CA ALA A 3 0.83 -7.89 -5.69
C ALA A 3 1.89 -8.70 -4.92
N THR A 4 2.39 -8.15 -3.81
CA THR A 4 3.35 -8.85 -2.94
C THR A 4 2.62 -9.83 -2.04
N ASN A 5 3.02 -11.11 -2.05
CA ASN A 5 2.41 -12.11 -1.17
C ASN A 5 2.88 -11.95 0.30
N PRO A 6 1.96 -11.79 1.27
CA PRO A 6 2.29 -11.60 2.69
C PRO A 6 3.16 -12.73 3.28
N LYS A 7 2.97 -13.98 2.84
CA LYS A 7 3.78 -15.12 3.29
C LYS A 7 5.26 -14.93 2.98
N HIS A 8 5.57 -14.43 1.79
CA HIS A 8 6.96 -14.21 1.37
C HIS A 8 7.58 -12.98 2.03
N VAL A 9 6.78 -11.95 2.30
CA VAL A 9 7.18 -10.77 3.09
C VAL A 9 7.60 -11.19 4.50
N GLY A 10 6.76 -11.96 5.19
CA GLY A 10 7.07 -12.46 6.54
C GLY A 10 8.35 -13.29 6.56
N ALA A 11 8.46 -14.27 5.66
CA ALA A 11 9.64 -15.13 5.55
C ALA A 11 10.94 -14.35 5.25
N LEU A 12 10.85 -13.25 4.50
CA LEU A 12 12.00 -12.39 4.23
C LEU A 12 12.42 -11.59 5.46
N LEU A 13 11.46 -11.01 6.20
CA LEU A 13 11.73 -10.26 7.42
C LEU A 13 12.25 -11.13 8.57
N GLU A 14 11.94 -12.43 8.58
CA GLU A 14 12.57 -13.39 9.49
C GLU A 14 14.07 -13.56 9.22
N LYS A 15 14.47 -13.54 7.94
CA LYS A 15 15.86 -13.71 7.53
C LYS A 15 16.67 -12.42 7.60
N LEU A 16 16.03 -11.29 7.34
CA LEU A 16 16.64 -9.96 7.31
C LEU A 16 15.86 -9.00 8.21
N PRO A 17 15.95 -9.13 9.54
CA PRO A 17 15.11 -8.36 10.47
C PRO A 17 15.34 -6.86 10.44
N GLN A 18 16.48 -6.40 9.90
CA GLN A 18 16.86 -4.99 9.83
C GLN A 18 16.31 -4.24 8.60
N VAL A 19 15.65 -4.91 7.66
CA VAL A 19 15.18 -4.26 6.43
C VAL A 19 13.74 -3.77 6.55
N THR A 20 13.43 -2.72 5.79
CA THR A 20 12.06 -2.25 5.58
C THR A 20 11.64 -2.62 4.16
N ILE A 21 10.49 -3.27 4.02
CA ILE A 21 9.94 -3.60 2.71
C ILE A 21 8.93 -2.52 2.34
N ILE A 22 9.14 -1.86 1.20
CA ILE A 22 8.22 -0.86 0.66
C ILE A 22 7.46 -1.49 -0.51
N ASN A 23 6.16 -1.72 -0.32
CA ASN A 23 5.25 -2.16 -1.37
C ASN A 23 4.69 -0.93 -2.07
N GLY A 24 5.13 -0.66 -3.30
CA GLY A 24 4.57 0.40 -4.14
C GLY A 24 3.42 -0.11 -5.01
N TYR A 25 2.34 0.66 -5.09
CA TYR A 25 1.27 0.48 -6.06
C TYR A 25 1.21 1.68 -7.01
N GLY A 26 1.02 1.43 -8.30
CA GLY A 26 0.87 2.44 -9.33
C GLY A 26 1.51 2.03 -10.65
N SER A 27 1.20 2.81 -11.69
CA SER A 27 1.81 2.70 -13.00
C SER A 27 3.00 3.66 -13.14
N SER A 28 3.84 3.42 -14.15
CA SER A 28 4.97 4.31 -14.49
C SER A 28 4.49 5.75 -14.75
N GLU A 29 3.32 5.89 -15.39
CA GLU A 29 2.67 7.17 -15.73
C GLU A 29 2.26 7.98 -14.49
N THR A 30 2.04 7.30 -13.37
CA THR A 30 1.59 7.91 -12.11
C THR A 30 2.71 8.07 -11.08
N GLY A 31 3.93 7.61 -11.37
CA GLY A 31 5.07 7.74 -10.46
C GLY A 31 4.90 7.02 -9.12
N ASN A 32 4.16 5.90 -9.10
CA ASN A 32 3.58 5.23 -7.92
C ASN A 32 2.50 6.07 -7.21
N MET A 33 1.29 5.51 -7.10
CA MET A 33 0.11 6.14 -6.51
C MET A 33 0.00 5.94 -4.99
N GLY A 34 0.53 4.83 -4.48
CA GLY A 34 0.48 4.53 -3.05
C GLY A 34 1.62 3.61 -2.61
N PHE A 35 1.90 3.60 -1.31
CA PHE A 35 2.91 2.72 -0.73
C PHE A 35 2.50 2.19 0.64
N GLY A 36 2.87 0.94 0.92
CA GLY A 36 2.77 0.35 2.25
C GLY A 36 4.15 -0.07 2.72
N HIS A 37 4.47 0.14 3.99
CA HIS A 37 5.72 -0.35 4.57
C HIS A 37 5.47 -1.57 5.47
N ASN A 38 6.41 -2.51 5.46
CA ASN A 38 6.42 -3.65 6.36
C ASN A 38 7.77 -3.75 7.06
N GLN A 39 7.71 -3.95 8.37
CA GLN A 39 8.86 -4.23 9.23
C GLN A 39 8.50 -5.39 10.16
N ARG A 40 9.52 -6.02 10.75
CA ARG A 40 9.28 -7.09 11.72
C ARG A 40 8.46 -6.56 12.90
N GLY A 41 7.30 -7.17 13.16
CA GLY A 41 6.37 -6.73 14.21
C GLY A 41 5.41 -5.60 13.82
N SER A 42 5.51 -5.08 12.59
CA SER A 42 4.61 -4.05 12.05
C SER A 42 4.20 -4.42 10.62
N HIS A 43 3.04 -5.06 10.49
CA HIS A 43 2.44 -5.40 9.21
C HIS A 43 1.37 -4.37 8.82
N ARG A 44 1.45 -3.85 7.60
CA ARG A 44 0.46 -2.90 7.07
C ARG A 44 -0.18 -3.52 5.83
N GLU A 45 -1.49 -3.72 5.90
CA GLU A 45 -2.29 -4.27 4.80
C GLU A 45 -2.82 -3.17 3.86
N THR A 46 -2.71 -1.91 4.27
CA THR A 46 -3.16 -0.75 3.51
C THR A 46 -2.00 0.02 2.90
N PHE A 47 -2.31 0.83 1.87
CA PHE A 47 -1.39 1.78 1.28
C PHE A 47 -1.71 3.18 1.79
N ASP A 48 -0.65 3.94 2.08
CA ASP A 48 -0.75 5.38 2.19
C ASP A 48 -0.70 5.97 0.77
N LEU A 49 -1.63 6.86 0.43
CA LEU A 49 -1.63 7.55 -0.86
C LEU A 49 -0.47 8.55 -0.91
N ARG A 50 0.18 8.66 -2.08
CA ARG A 50 1.10 9.77 -2.32
C ARG A 50 0.32 11.06 -2.55
N GLU A 51 1.01 12.19 -2.40
CA GLU A 51 0.47 13.49 -2.79
C GLU A 51 -0.06 13.44 -4.24
N GLY A 52 -1.30 13.92 -4.43
CA GLY A 52 -2.01 13.84 -5.71
C GLY A 52 -2.81 12.54 -5.94
N GLY A 53 -2.67 11.53 -5.08
CA GLY A 53 -3.53 10.35 -5.06
C GLY A 53 -4.86 10.62 -4.37
N THR A 54 -5.95 10.08 -4.92
CA THR A 54 -7.29 10.15 -4.31
C THR A 54 -8.05 8.84 -4.52
N LEU A 55 -9.00 8.55 -3.66
CA LEU A 55 -9.96 7.45 -3.82
C LEU A 55 -11.26 7.99 -4.42
N VAL A 56 -11.87 7.19 -5.28
CA VAL A 56 -13.17 7.44 -5.89
C VAL A 56 -14.13 6.37 -5.40
N SER A 57 -15.38 6.74 -5.16
CA SER A 57 -16.43 5.83 -4.70
C SER A 57 -16.60 4.65 -5.66
N ALA A 58 -17.13 3.53 -5.15
CA ALA A 58 -17.30 2.32 -5.97
C ALA A 58 -18.19 2.56 -7.21
N ASP A 59 -19.14 3.49 -7.13
CA ASP A 59 -20.02 3.90 -8.22
C ASP A 59 -19.44 5.01 -9.12
N LEU A 60 -18.21 5.45 -8.84
CA LEU A 60 -17.47 6.50 -9.56
C LEU A 60 -18.12 7.88 -9.57
N THR A 61 -19.02 8.18 -8.64
CA THR A 61 -19.77 9.45 -8.63
C THR A 61 -19.10 10.55 -7.80
N ARG A 62 -18.20 10.21 -6.88
CA ARG A 62 -17.57 11.18 -5.96
C ARG A 62 -16.20 10.71 -5.47
N PHE A 63 -15.45 11.62 -4.86
CA PHE A 63 -14.25 11.29 -4.11
C PHE A 63 -14.60 10.89 -2.66
N VAL A 64 -13.84 9.95 -2.10
CA VAL A 64 -14.01 9.46 -0.73
C VAL A 64 -13.07 10.23 0.20
N ALA A 65 -13.60 10.81 1.28
CA ALA A 65 -12.80 11.50 2.29
C ALA A 65 -12.29 10.52 3.37
N PRO A 66 -11.18 10.86 4.06
CA PRO A 66 -10.68 10.06 5.17
C PRO A 66 -11.73 9.87 6.28
N GLY A 67 -11.93 8.62 6.72
CA GLY A 67 -12.86 8.26 7.80
C GLY A 67 -14.27 7.88 7.33
N GLU A 68 -14.55 7.96 6.03
CA GLU A 68 -15.78 7.40 5.46
C GLU A 68 -15.76 5.86 5.49
N PRO A 69 -16.94 5.20 5.53
CA PRO A 69 -17.04 3.73 5.63
C PRO A 69 -16.68 2.98 4.33
N GLU A 70 -16.29 3.68 3.27
CA GLU A 70 -15.81 3.10 2.02
C GLU A 70 -14.29 2.92 2.06
N VAL A 71 -13.83 1.67 1.86
CA VAL A 71 -12.41 1.26 1.80
C VAL A 71 -12.23 0.20 0.71
#